data_AF-A0A218ZP37-F1
#
_entry.id   AF-A0A218ZP37-F1
#
_cell.length_a   1.000
_cell.length_b   1.000
_cell.length_c   1.000
_cell.angle_alpha   90.00
_cell.angle_beta   90.00
_cell.angle_gamma   90.00
#
_symmetry.space_group_name_H-M   'P 1'
#
loop_
_entity.id
_entity.type
_entity.pdbx_description
1 polymer ?
#
loop_
_entity_poly.entity_id
_entity_poly.type
_entity_poly.pdbx_seq_one_letter_code
_entity_poly.pdbx_strand_id
1 'polypeptide(L)'
;MASFKLYYKIGIIGALINIVLALILFVLHDITSYISFFGKVSAGAAVVDNLLFSVIGIIGVELSRRKKEIGLTTMAVISVAGIIAYPGIFIIGYIVILVAVFLGLFEKKH
;
A
#
# COMPACT_ATOMS: atom_id res chain seq x y z
N MET A 1 -20.17 4.13 14.17
CA MET A 1 -20.16 4.87 12.87
C MET A 1 -18.92 5.75 12.63
N ALA A 2 -18.37 6.47 13.62
CA ALA A 2 -17.18 7.31 13.42
C ALA A 2 -15.89 6.52 13.11
N SER A 3 -15.72 5.35 13.74
CA SER A 3 -14.54 4.48 13.57
C SER A 3 -14.45 3.87 12.16
N PHE A 4 -15.59 3.47 11.57
CA PHE A 4 -15.66 2.93 10.21
C PHE A 4 -15.13 3.90 9.17
N LYS A 5 -15.57 5.16 9.27
CA LYS A 5 -15.09 6.24 8.39
C LYS A 5 -13.60 6.48 8.56
N LEU A 6 -13.06 6.27 9.75
CA LEU A 6 -11.66 6.53 10.05
C LEU A 6 -10.74 5.46 9.43
N TYR A 7 -10.96 4.17 9.70
CA TYR A 7 -10.09 3.13 9.15
C TYR A 7 -10.20 3.05 7.62
N TYR A 8 -11.39 3.25 7.06
CA TYR A 8 -11.57 3.29 5.61
C TYR A 8 -10.76 4.41 4.97
N LYS A 9 -10.83 5.63 5.52
CA LYS A 9 -10.03 6.77 5.04
C LYS A 9 -8.54 6.50 5.15
N ILE A 10 -8.07 5.97 6.28
CA ILE A 10 -6.66 5.66 6.51
C ILE A 10 -6.18 4.60 5.52
N GLY A 11 -6.98 3.55 5.27
CA GLY A 11 -6.67 2.52 4.30
C GLY A 11 -6.51 3.07 2.88
N ILE A 12 -7.42 3.94 2.43
CA ILE A 12 -7.29 4.61 1.13
C ILE A 12 -6.03 5.49 1.09
N ILE A 13 -5.78 6.29 2.13
CA ILE A 13 -4.60 7.16 2.20
C ILE A 13 -3.31 6.33 2.07
N GLY A 14 -3.21 5.20 2.77
CA GLY A 14 -2.06 4.32 2.66
C GLY A 14 -1.85 3.76 1.25
N ALA A 15 -2.93 3.36 0.57
CA ALA A 15 -2.85 2.90 -0.81
C ALA A 15 -2.45 4.03 -1.79
N LEU A 16 -2.95 5.26 -1.58
CA LEU A 16 -2.57 6.42 -2.38
C LEU A 16 -1.09 6.79 -2.19
N ILE A 17 -0.57 6.70 -0.96
CA ILE A 17 0.85 6.91 -0.68
C ILE A 17 1.70 5.92 -1.49
N ASN A 18 1.30 4.64 -1.54
CA ASN A 18 2.01 3.64 -2.33
C ASN A 18 1.99 3.94 -3.84
N ILE A 19 0.86 4.43 -4.38
CA ILE A 19 0.80 4.87 -5.79
C ILE A 19 1.77 6.02 -6.05
N VAL A 20 1.81 7.03 -5.17
CA VAL A 20 2.74 8.16 -5.31
C VAL A 20 4.19 7.67 -5.24
N LEU A 21 4.51 6.76 -4.32
CA LEU A 21 5.84 6.17 -4.20
C LEU A 21 6.23 5.34 -5.43
N ALA A 22 5.28 4.62 -6.02
CA ALA A 22 5.50 3.89 -7.27
C ALA A 22 5.81 4.83 -8.44
N LEU A 23 5.11 5.97 -8.53
CA LEU A 23 5.41 7.00 -9.52
C LEU A 23 6.79 7.62 -9.31
N ILE A 24 7.19 7.88 -8.07
CA ILE A 24 8.54 8.37 -7.74
C ILE A 24 9.60 7.34 -8.17
N LEU A 25 9.40 6.05 -7.87
CA LEU A 25 10.29 4.96 -8.31
C LEU A 25 10.39 4.89 -9.83
N PHE A 26 9.28 5.10 -10.54
CA PHE A 26 9.26 5.12 -12.00
C PHE A 26 10.11 6.26 -12.56
N VAL A 27 9.92 7.48 -12.06
CA VAL A 27 10.71 8.65 -12.48
C VAL A 27 12.19 8.46 -12.17
N LEU A 28 12.53 7.93 -10.99
CA LEU A 28 13.91 7.64 -10.62
C LEU A 28 14.51 6.56 -11.53
N HIS A 29 13.75 5.52 -11.87
CA HIS A 29 14.17 4.48 -12.81
C HIS A 29 14.52 5.08 -14.17
N ASP A 30 13.62 5.87 -14.75
CA ASP A 30 13.83 6.52 -16.04
C ASP A 30 15.07 7.41 -15.99
N ILE A 31 15.21 8.30 -15.00
CA ILE A 31 16.38 9.18 -14.86
C ILE A 31 17.68 8.36 -14.77
N THR A 32 17.72 7.30 -13.95
CA THR A 32 18.92 6.45 -13.85
C THR A 32 19.23 5.67 -15.13
N SER A 33 18.21 5.34 -15.93
CA SER A 33 18.41 4.68 -17.22
C SER A 33 19.09 5.58 -18.25
N TYR A 34 18.86 6.90 -18.17
CA TYR A 34 19.51 7.90 -19.03
C TYR A 34 20.92 8.28 -18.55
N ILE A 35 21.21 8.11 -17.26
CA ILE A 35 22.53 8.39 -16.70
C ILE A 35 23.33 7.08 -16.66
N SER A 36 24.04 6.78 -17.76
CA SER A 36 24.86 5.57 -17.95
C SER A 36 25.94 5.31 -16.88
N PHE A 37 26.17 6.27 -15.98
CA PHE A 37 27.12 6.18 -14.87
C PHE A 37 26.58 5.45 -13.63
N PHE A 38 25.25 5.43 -13.44
CA PHE A 38 24.62 4.68 -12.36
C PHE A 38 24.15 3.34 -12.91
N GLY A 39 24.75 2.24 -12.46
CA GLY A 39 24.39 0.90 -12.91
C GLY A 39 22.87 0.68 -12.88
N LYS A 40 22.36 -0.11 -13.85
CA LYS A 40 20.91 -0.35 -14.06
C LYS A 40 20.21 -0.63 -12.74
N VAL A 41 19.48 0.35 -12.22
CA VAL A 41 18.60 0.15 -11.07
C VAL A 41 17.44 -0.69 -11.58
N SER A 42 17.32 -1.93 -11.11
CA SER A 42 16.20 -2.85 -11.43
C SER A 42 14.91 -2.37 -10.76
N ALA A 43 14.46 -1.16 -11.08
CA ALA A 43 13.28 -0.53 -10.49
C ALA A 43 11.99 -0.77 -11.28
N GLY A 44 12.06 -1.21 -12.54
CA GLY A 44 10.86 -1.50 -13.34
C GLY A 44 9.92 -2.54 -12.71
N ALA A 45 10.45 -3.68 -12.25
CA ALA A 45 9.67 -4.70 -11.54
C ALA A 45 9.10 -4.16 -10.21
N ALA A 46 9.92 -3.41 -9.46
CA ALA A 46 9.52 -2.82 -8.19
C ALA A 46 8.36 -1.82 -8.32
N VAL A 47 8.27 -1.07 -9.42
CA VAL A 47 7.16 -0.15 -9.72
C VAL A 47 5.87 -0.93 -9.97
N VAL A 48 5.92 -1.96 -10.83
CA VAL A 48 4.76 -2.77 -11.20
C VAL A 48 4.19 -3.50 -9.98
N ASP A 49 5.07 -4.11 -9.19
CA ASP A 49 4.68 -4.82 -7.96
C ASP A 49 4.03 -3.86 -6.94
N ASN A 50 4.57 -2.65 -6.79
CA ASN A 50 4.04 -1.66 -5.84
C ASN A 50 2.66 -1.15 -6.28
N LEU A 51 2.47 -0.93 -7.59
CA LEU A 51 1.17 -0.58 -8.15
C LEU A 51 0.14 -1.71 -7.96
N LEU A 52 0.53 -2.96 -8.23
CA LEU A 52 -0.31 -4.13 -7.98
C LEU A 52 -0.73 -4.23 -6.52
N PHE A 53 0.22 -4.07 -5.59
CA PHE A 53 -0.08 -4.11 -4.16
C PHE A 53 -0.96 -2.93 -3.72
N SER A 54 -0.79 -1.76 -4.32
CA SER A 54 -1.66 -0.61 -4.09
C SER A 54 -3.10 -0.88 -4.52
N VAL A 55 -3.29 -1.44 -5.72
CA VAL A 55 -4.61 -1.79 -6.24
C VAL A 55 -5.28 -2.85 -5.37
N ILE A 56 -4.55 -3.89 -4.96
CA ILE A 56 -5.06 -4.91 -4.04
C ILE A 56 -5.41 -4.29 -2.69
N GLY A 57 -4.62 -3.34 -2.20
CA GLY A 57 -4.93 -2.55 -1.01
C GLY A 57 -6.26 -1.80 -1.12
N ILE A 58 -6.49 -1.08 -2.22
CA ILE A 58 -7.76 -0.38 -2.50
C ILE A 58 -8.93 -1.37 -2.55
N ILE A 59 -8.75 -2.50 -3.24
CA ILE A 59 -9.78 -3.55 -3.32
C ILE A 59 -10.09 -4.09 -1.93
N GLY A 60 -9.06 -4.37 -1.11
CA GLY A 60 -9.23 -4.80 0.28
C GLY A 60 -10.02 -3.79 1.12
N VAL A 61 -9.69 -2.50 0.97
CA VAL A 61 -10.42 -1.39 1.63
C VAL A 61 -11.88 -1.35 1.19
N GLU A 62 -12.17 -1.46 -0.11
CA GLU A 62 -13.55 -1.45 -0.60
C GLU A 62 -14.33 -2.71 -0.21
N LEU A 63 -13.68 -3.88 -0.25
CA LEU A 63 -14.24 -5.13 0.24
C LEU A 63 -14.57 -5.07 1.72
N SER A 64 -13.79 -4.35 2.53
CA SER A 64 -14.04 -4.22 3.98
C SER A 64 -15.39 -3.55 4.29
N ARG A 65 -15.97 -2.79 3.34
CA ARG A 65 -17.31 -2.21 3.46
C ARG A 65 -18.42 -3.25 3.34
N ARG A 66 -18.21 -4.28 2.51
CA ARG A 66 -19.21 -5.32 2.21
C ARG A 66 -19.01 -6.57 3.05
N LYS A 67 -17.76 -7.00 3.20
CA LYS A 67 -17.31 -8.18 3.93
C LYS A 67 -16.07 -7.81 4.74
N LYS A 68 -16.31 -7.27 5.94
CA LYS A 68 -15.27 -6.71 6.82
C LYS A 68 -14.08 -7.64 7.01
N GLU A 69 -14.32 -8.91 7.34
CA GLU A 69 -13.26 -9.90 7.59
C GLU A 69 -12.38 -10.14 6.36
N ILE A 70 -12.99 -10.31 5.19
CA ILE A 70 -12.25 -10.55 3.94
C ILE A 70 -11.43 -9.32 3.58
N GLY A 71 -12.04 -8.13 3.62
CA GLY A 71 -11.35 -6.89 3.28
C GLY A 71 -10.17 -6.58 4.21
N LEU A 72 -10.35 -6.71 5.53
CA LEU A 72 -9.28 -6.50 6.50
C LEU A 72 -8.16 -7.55 6.35
N THR A 73 -8.51 -8.79 6.04
CA THR A 73 -7.50 -9.85 5.80
C THR A 73 -6.70 -9.55 4.54
N THR A 74 -7.34 -9.15 3.43
CA THR A 74 -6.66 -8.74 2.21
C THR A 74 -5.72 -7.56 2.46
N MET A 75 -6.19 -6.54 3.18
CA MET A 75 -5.37 -5.40 3.59
C MET A 75 -4.20 -5.80 4.47
N ALA A 76 -4.38 -6.76 5.39
CA ALA A 76 -3.31 -7.24 6.26
C ALA A 76 -2.22 -7.97 5.47
N VAL A 77 -2.62 -8.92 4.62
CA VAL A 77 -1.71 -9.71 3.80
C VAL A 77 -0.89 -8.80 2.88
N ILE A 78 -1.54 -7.85 2.19
CA ILE A 78 -0.82 -6.97 1.26
C ILE A 78 0.13 -6.01 1.98
N SER A 79 -0.25 -5.55 3.17
CA SER A 79 0.60 -4.68 3.98
C SER A 79 1.84 -5.43 4.47
N VAL A 80 1.68 -6.64 4.99
CA VAL A 80 2.80 -7.47 5.44
C VAL A 80 3.71 -7.84 4.27
N ALA A 81 3.14 -8.26 3.13
CA ALA A 81 3.90 -8.56 1.93
C ALA A 81 4.72 -7.34 1.46
N GLY A 82 4.11 -6.16 1.42
CA GLY A 82 4.80 -4.92 1.05
C GLY A 82 5.91 -4.51 2.02
N ILE A 83 5.70 -4.65 3.33
CA ILE A 83 6.74 -4.36 4.34
C ILE A 83 7.95 -5.29 4.19
N ILE A 84 7.73 -6.56 3.82
CA ILE A 84 8.81 -7.52 3.58
C ILE A 84 9.52 -7.24 2.25
N ALA A 85 8.76 -6.87 1.21
CA ALA A 85 9.28 -6.70 -0.14
C ALA A 85 10.09 -5.42 -0.34
N TYR A 86 9.79 -4.35 0.40
CA TYR A 86 10.39 -3.04 0.20
C TYR A 86 11.17 -2.57 1.43
N PRO A 87 12.34 -1.93 1.26
CA PRO A 87 13.07 -1.30 2.36
C PRO A 87 12.78 0.20 2.49
N GLY A 88 13.08 0.76 3.66
CA GLY A 88 13.17 2.21 3.88
C GLY A 88 11.84 2.94 3.75
N ILE A 89 11.84 4.10 3.08
CA ILE A 89 10.66 4.98 2.99
C ILE A 89 9.49 4.34 2.19
N PHE A 90 9.80 3.34 1.36
CA PHE A 90 8.82 2.68 0.51
C PHE A 90 7.81 1.81 1.29
N ILE A 91 8.05 1.56 2.58
CA ILE A 91 7.10 0.80 3.42
C ILE A 91 5.98 1.64 4.02
N ILE A 92 6.07 2.98 3.98
CA ILE A 92 5.18 3.86 4.74
C ILE A 92 3.71 3.62 4.40
N GLY A 93 3.36 3.51 3.12
CA GLY A 93 1.96 3.29 2.75
C GLY A 93 1.44 1.93 3.23
N TYR A 94 2.28 0.89 3.24
CA TYR A 94 1.93 -0.41 3.83
C TYR A 94 1.74 -0.35 5.35
N ILE A 95 2.57 0.42 6.07
CA ILE A 95 2.38 0.66 7.50
C ILE A 95 1.04 1.36 7.75
N VAL A 96 0.71 2.38 6.94
CA VAL A 96 -0.56 3.11 7.06
C VAL A 96 -1.76 2.19 6.81
N ILE A 97 -1.70 1.32 5.80
CA ILE A 97 -2.75 0.31 5.55
C ILE A 97 -2.84 -0.67 6.75
N LEU A 98 -1.70 -1.09 7.32
CA LEU A 98 -1.68 -1.98 8.48
C LEU A 98 -2.31 -1.33 9.72
N VAL A 99 -2.08 -0.03 9.94
CA VAL A 99 -2.77 0.74 10.99
C VAL A 99 -4.28 0.74 10.76
N ALA A 100 -4.74 0.91 9.51
CA ALA A 100 -6.15 0.80 9.18
C ALA A 100 -6.72 -0.60 9.48
N VAL A 101 -5.95 -1.67 9.28
CA VAL A 101 -6.35 -3.04 9.65
C VAL A 101 -6.61 -3.13 11.15
N PHE A 102 -5.67 -2.68 11.98
CA PHE A 102 -5.83 -2.73 13.44
C PHE A 102 -7.04 -1.90 13.89
N LEU A 103 -7.22 -0.68 13.36
CA LEU A 103 -8.39 0.14 13.67
C LEU A 103 -9.70 -0.55 13.24
N GLY A 104 -9.71 -1.25 12.12
CA GLY A 104 -10.86 -2.03 11.66
C GLY A 104 -11.16 -3.23 12.57
N LEU A 105 -10.13 -3.94 13.05
CA LEU A 105 -10.27 -5.08 13.96
C LEU A 105 -10.78 -4.68 15.36
N PHE A 106 -10.29 -3.56 15.90
CA PHE A 106 -10.69 -3.07 17.23
C PHE A 106 -11.99 -2.28 17.24
N GLU A 107 -12.58 -2.00 16.08
CA GLU A 107 -13.90 -1.41 16.00
C GLU A 107 -14.95 -2.41 16.52
N LYS A 108 -15.33 -2.26 17.79
CA LYS A 108 -16.40 -3.02 18.43
C LYS A 108 -17.66 -2.96 17.55
N LYS A 109 -18.26 -4.13 17.30
CA LYS A 109 -19.66 -4.25 16.83
C LYS A 109 -20.57 -3.67 17.92
N HIS A 110 -20.73 -2.35 17.93
CA HIS A 110 -21.81 -1.67 18.64
C HIS A 110 -22.87 -1.26 17.62
#